data_AF-A0A7W5VCL1-F1
#
_entry.id   AF-A0A7W5VCL1-F1
#
_cell.length_a   1.000
_cell.length_b   1.000
_cell.length_c   1.000
_cell.angle_alpha   90.00
_cell.angle_beta   90.00
_cell.angle_gamma   90.00
#
_symmetry.space_group_name_H-M   'P 1'
#
loop_
_entity.id
_entity.type
_entity.pdbx_description
1 polymer ?
#
loop_
_entity_poly.entity_id
_entity_poly.type
_entity_poly.pdbx_seq_one_letter_code
_entity_poly.pdbx_strand_id
1 'polypeptide(L)'
;MPALDMLLAGLARERSTGALRVGRSGTIFLDAGRVAYMECADTPGAEDVLAASGRVSEQTLGAARREGAGSRLVEEGALTRGELQHCVLGAVLDAAFFLLQVTGSRPKFRPGERHWLGGQWFFEVEAIVRECARRAAQLTAIWPSAELDTAPVSPVRRLPGHRVVLSDLQWEILIHADREATPLELARRLGRPGYSTLLAVRRLAAAGLLHRPAATALPLRGGRRDREPRPPHDPDAPALPLGPAVNGDPTDLNLLIRLKKALEELS
;
A
#
# COMPACT_ATOMS: atom_id res chain seq x y z
N MET A 1 -16.60 3.62 19.17
CA MET A 1 -16.32 2.17 19.16
C MET A 1 -14.84 1.98 19.48
N PRO A 2 -14.44 0.99 20.28
CA PRO A 2 -13.02 0.76 20.53
C PRO A 2 -12.33 0.46 19.18
N ALA A 3 -11.17 1.07 18.97
CA ALA A 3 -10.29 0.72 17.86
C ALA A 3 -9.91 -0.77 17.96
N LEU A 4 -9.69 -1.40 16.82
CA LEU A 4 -9.53 -2.86 16.69
C LEU A 4 -8.36 -3.38 17.53
N ASP A 5 -7.31 -2.57 17.68
CA ASP A 5 -6.15 -2.79 18.55
C ASP A 5 -6.54 -2.99 20.02
N MET A 6 -7.42 -2.16 20.58
CA MET A 6 -7.88 -2.26 21.96
C MET A 6 -8.68 -3.55 22.20
N LEU A 7 -9.53 -3.93 21.24
CA LEU A 7 -10.26 -5.20 21.30
C LEU A 7 -9.29 -6.40 21.26
N LEU A 8 -8.31 -6.35 20.36
CA LEU A 8 -7.31 -7.40 20.21
C LEU A 8 -6.46 -7.53 21.48
N ALA A 9 -6.08 -6.42 22.11
CA ALA A 9 -5.39 -6.41 23.41
C ALA A 9 -6.26 -6.98 24.54
N GLY A 10 -7.57 -6.78 24.51
CA GLY A 10 -8.53 -7.43 25.41
C GLY A 10 -8.48 -8.96 25.30
N LEU A 11 -8.65 -9.47 24.07
CA LEU A 11 -8.63 -10.92 23.80
C LEU A 11 -7.28 -11.56 24.11
N ALA A 12 -6.18 -10.81 23.93
CA ALA A 12 -4.85 -11.26 24.33
C ALA A 12 -4.73 -11.45 25.85
N ARG A 13 -5.19 -10.48 26.64
CA ARG A 13 -5.20 -10.57 28.12
C ARG A 13 -6.08 -11.70 28.63
N GLU A 14 -7.21 -11.92 27.98
CA GLU A 14 -8.15 -13.01 28.29
C GLU A 14 -7.66 -14.39 27.82
N ARG A 15 -6.52 -14.46 27.13
CA ARG A 15 -5.99 -15.67 26.49
C ARG A 15 -7.01 -16.37 25.59
N SER A 16 -7.84 -15.58 24.91
CA SER A 16 -8.92 -16.11 24.07
C SER A 16 -8.38 -16.95 22.91
N THR A 17 -9.14 -17.98 22.54
CA THR A 17 -8.87 -18.85 21.40
C THR A 17 -10.08 -18.85 20.47
N GLY A 18 -9.89 -18.51 19.20
CA GLY A 18 -10.97 -18.38 18.23
C GLY A 18 -10.68 -17.37 17.12
N ALA A 19 -11.69 -17.07 16.32
CA ALA A 19 -11.59 -16.15 15.19
C ALA A 19 -12.35 -14.84 15.46
N LEU A 20 -11.66 -13.70 15.35
CA LEU A 20 -12.25 -12.37 15.36
C LEU A 20 -12.51 -11.91 13.92
N ARG A 21 -13.76 -11.96 13.47
CA ARG A 21 -14.18 -11.53 12.13
C ARG A 21 -14.45 -10.04 12.10
N VAL A 22 -13.77 -9.30 11.22
CA VAL A 22 -13.86 -7.85 11.07
C VAL A 22 -14.72 -7.53 9.84
N GLY A 23 -16.04 -7.73 9.98
CA GLY A 23 -16.99 -7.52 8.89
C GLY A 23 -16.66 -8.37 7.65
N ARG A 24 -16.50 -7.73 6.49
CA ARG A 24 -16.02 -8.35 5.24
C ARG A 24 -14.53 -8.11 4.97
N SER A 25 -13.87 -7.35 5.84
CA SER A 25 -12.49 -6.89 5.61
C SER A 25 -11.45 -7.94 5.95
N GLY A 26 -11.76 -8.89 6.84
CA GLY A 26 -10.79 -9.90 7.24
C GLY A 26 -11.13 -10.64 8.54
N THR A 27 -10.24 -11.55 8.92
CA THR A 27 -10.37 -12.38 10.13
C THR A 27 -9.03 -12.48 10.85
N ILE A 28 -9.06 -12.41 12.19
CA ILE A 28 -7.89 -12.58 13.05
C ILE A 28 -8.06 -13.86 13.86
N PHE A 29 -7.18 -14.82 13.69
CA PHE A 29 -7.23 -16.10 14.40
C PHE A 29 -6.30 -16.05 15.60
N LEU A 30 -6.84 -16.34 16.77
CA LEU A 30 -6.16 -16.29 18.06
C LEU A 30 -6.07 -17.68 18.69
N ASP A 31 -4.96 -17.94 19.36
CA ASP A 31 -4.74 -19.13 20.18
C ASP A 31 -4.02 -18.75 21.47
N ALA A 32 -4.66 -19.03 22.61
CA ALA A 32 -4.22 -18.62 23.93
C ALA A 32 -3.81 -17.12 24.01
N GLY A 33 -4.55 -16.24 23.32
CA GLY A 33 -4.31 -14.79 23.29
C GLY A 33 -3.24 -14.31 22.31
N ARG A 34 -2.59 -15.21 21.57
CA ARG A 34 -1.61 -14.87 20.53
C ARG A 34 -2.22 -15.00 19.15
N VAL A 35 -1.78 -14.18 18.21
CA VAL A 35 -2.23 -14.28 16.81
C VAL A 35 -1.59 -15.51 16.19
N ALA A 36 -2.42 -16.46 15.75
CA ALA A 36 -2.02 -17.67 15.04
C ALA A 36 -2.06 -17.48 13.52
N TYR A 37 -2.97 -16.62 13.02
CA TYR A 37 -3.07 -16.27 11.61
C TYR A 37 -3.93 -14.99 11.41
N MET A 38 -3.82 -14.33 10.26
CA MET A 38 -4.64 -13.18 9.88
C MET A 38 -4.92 -13.20 8.38
N GLU A 39 -6.13 -12.83 8.01
CA GLU A 39 -6.56 -12.66 6.62
C GLU A 39 -7.14 -11.27 6.44
N CYS A 40 -6.87 -10.64 5.30
CA CYS A 40 -7.51 -9.40 4.88
C CYS A 40 -7.96 -9.54 3.42
N ALA A 41 -9.19 -9.09 3.12
CA ALA A 41 -9.80 -9.21 1.80
C ALA A 41 -9.08 -8.36 0.72
N ASP A 42 -8.35 -7.33 1.15
CA ASP A 42 -7.67 -6.41 0.24
C ASP A 42 -6.22 -6.80 -0.05
N THR A 43 -5.70 -7.83 0.64
CA THR A 43 -4.32 -8.31 0.48
C THR A 43 -4.28 -9.76 0.02
N PRO A 44 -3.29 -10.16 -0.79
CA PRO A 44 -3.04 -11.57 -1.08
C PRO A 44 -2.79 -12.38 0.21
N GLY A 45 -3.44 -13.53 0.34
CA GLY A 45 -3.16 -14.50 1.38
C GLY A 45 -1.87 -15.29 1.10
N ALA A 46 -1.44 -16.12 2.07
CA ALA A 46 -0.28 -16.98 1.87
C ALA A 46 -0.48 -17.94 0.67
N GLU A 47 -1.71 -18.44 0.46
CA GLU A 47 -2.06 -19.24 -0.71
C GLU A 47 -1.84 -18.51 -2.03
N ASP A 48 -2.25 -17.25 -2.14
CA ASP A 48 -2.11 -16.45 -3.36
C ASP A 48 -0.64 -16.20 -3.69
N VAL A 49 0.16 -15.88 -2.67
CA VAL A 49 1.61 -15.67 -2.82
C VAL A 49 2.31 -16.97 -3.23
N LEU A 50 1.91 -18.10 -2.65
CA LEU A 50 2.46 -19.41 -2.99
C LEU A 50 2.07 -19.84 -4.41
N ALA A 51 0.80 -19.67 -4.80
CA ALA A 51 0.33 -19.97 -6.14
C ALA A 51 1.04 -19.10 -7.19
N ALA A 52 1.16 -17.79 -6.95
CA ALA A 52 1.83 -16.86 -7.85
C ALA A 52 3.33 -17.14 -7.99
N SER A 53 3.97 -17.76 -6.98
CA SER A 53 5.37 -18.18 -7.10
C SER A 53 5.57 -19.33 -8.11
N GLY A 54 4.51 -20.01 -8.53
CA GLY A 54 4.55 -21.17 -9.43
C GLY A 54 5.11 -22.44 -8.78
N ARG A 55 5.50 -22.39 -7.50
CA ARG A 55 6.14 -23.51 -6.79
C ARG A 55 5.16 -24.54 -6.26
N VAL A 56 3.93 -24.13 -5.95
CA VAL A 56 2.86 -25.01 -5.47
C VAL A 56 1.64 -24.79 -6.33
N SER A 57 1.10 -25.86 -6.91
CA SER A 57 -0.11 -25.78 -7.71
C SER A 57 -1.33 -25.40 -6.86
N GLU A 58 -2.29 -24.70 -7.46
CA GLU A 58 -3.57 -24.41 -6.80
C GLU A 58 -4.31 -25.68 -6.36
N GLN A 59 -4.17 -26.78 -7.12
CA GLN A 59 -4.76 -28.07 -6.77
C GLN A 59 -4.16 -28.62 -5.47
N THR A 60 -2.83 -28.55 -5.31
CA THR A 60 -2.12 -28.98 -4.10
C THR A 60 -2.53 -28.13 -2.89
N LEU A 61 -2.57 -26.80 -3.07
CA LEU A 61 -3.04 -25.87 -2.01
C LEU A 61 -4.50 -26.16 -1.62
N GLY A 62 -5.38 -26.36 -2.59
CA GLY A 62 -6.79 -26.67 -2.37
C GLY A 62 -7.01 -28.02 -1.67
N ALA A 63 -6.15 -29.02 -1.95
CA ALA A 63 -6.17 -30.29 -1.23
C ALA A 63 -5.76 -30.12 0.23
N ALA A 64 -4.61 -29.48 0.48
CA ALA A 64 -4.11 -29.22 1.83
C ALA A 64 -5.11 -28.42 2.69
N ARG A 65 -5.80 -27.43 2.08
CA ARG A 65 -6.84 -26.64 2.75
C ARG A 65 -8.05 -27.46 3.15
N ARG A 66 -8.57 -28.31 2.26
CA ARG A 66 -9.74 -29.17 2.56
C ARG A 66 -9.47 -30.14 3.70
N GLU A 67 -8.21 -30.56 3.82
CA GLU A 67 -7.77 -31.50 4.85
C GLU A 67 -7.32 -30.81 6.14
N GLY A 68 -7.23 -29.47 6.14
CA GLY A 68 -6.77 -28.71 7.29
C GLY A 68 -5.29 -28.93 7.61
N ALA A 69 -4.50 -29.40 6.65
CA ALA A 69 -3.18 -29.98 6.89
C ALA A 69 -2.07 -29.20 6.19
N GLY A 70 -1.78 -27.97 6.66
CA GLY A 70 -0.66 -27.17 6.13
C GLY A 70 0.70 -27.87 6.23
N SER A 71 0.87 -28.82 7.15
CA SER A 71 2.11 -29.62 7.27
C SER A 71 2.33 -30.54 6.07
N ARG A 72 1.28 -30.98 5.36
CA ARG A 72 1.43 -31.81 4.15
C ARG A 72 2.20 -31.12 3.04
N LEU A 73 2.07 -29.80 2.91
CA LEU A 73 2.88 -29.03 1.96
C LEU A 73 4.38 -29.18 2.22
N VAL A 74 4.76 -29.45 3.47
CA VAL A 74 6.14 -29.70 3.87
C VAL A 74 6.50 -31.18 3.79
N GLU A 75 5.62 -32.06 4.26
CA GLU A 75 5.83 -33.52 4.25
C GLU A 75 5.94 -34.10 2.83
N GLU A 76 5.16 -33.56 1.89
CA GLU A 76 5.17 -33.95 0.47
C GLU A 76 6.29 -33.25 -0.32
N GLY A 77 7.10 -32.40 0.33
CA GLY A 77 8.25 -31.74 -0.27
C GLY A 77 7.91 -30.56 -1.20
N ALA A 78 6.65 -30.12 -1.24
CA ALA A 78 6.24 -28.97 -2.06
C ALA A 78 6.87 -27.66 -1.56
N LEU A 79 7.08 -27.53 -0.25
CA LEU A 79 7.73 -26.40 0.41
C LEU A 79 8.65 -26.88 1.54
N THR A 80 9.71 -26.13 1.82
CA THR A 80 10.41 -26.27 3.09
C THR A 80 9.61 -25.61 4.21
N ARG A 81 9.86 -26.01 5.46
CA ARG A 81 9.28 -25.36 6.64
C ARG A 81 9.58 -23.85 6.69
N GLY A 82 10.80 -23.46 6.30
CA GLY A 82 11.23 -22.06 6.30
C GLY A 82 10.49 -21.23 5.25
N GLU A 83 10.23 -21.79 4.07
CA GLU A 83 9.45 -21.12 3.02
C GLU A 83 8.00 -20.93 3.44
N LEU A 84 7.37 -21.97 4.00
CA LEU A 84 6.00 -21.85 4.50
C LEU A 84 5.92 -20.82 5.64
N GLN A 85 6.89 -20.83 6.57
CA GLN A 85 6.98 -19.83 7.63
C GLN A 85 7.11 -18.40 7.08
N HIS A 86 7.95 -18.22 6.06
CA HIS A 86 8.15 -16.91 5.44
C HIS A 86 6.87 -16.40 4.76
N CYS A 87 6.18 -17.26 4.00
CA CYS A 87 4.92 -16.93 3.35
C CYS A 87 3.82 -16.58 4.37
N VAL A 88 3.68 -17.39 5.42
CA VAL A 88 2.68 -17.14 6.49
C VAL A 88 3.00 -15.86 7.25
N LEU A 89 4.26 -15.63 7.64
CA LEU A 89 4.66 -14.39 8.29
C LEU A 89 4.37 -13.17 7.40
N GLY A 90 4.71 -13.26 6.12
CA GLY A 90 4.43 -12.23 5.12
C GLY A 90 2.94 -11.90 5.07
N ALA A 91 2.09 -12.91 4.88
CA ALA A 91 0.64 -12.75 4.80
C ALA A 91 0.03 -12.20 6.11
N VAL A 92 0.47 -12.66 7.27
CA VAL A 92 -0.04 -12.17 8.57
C VAL A 92 0.32 -10.71 8.78
N LEU A 93 1.57 -10.32 8.52
CA LEU A 93 1.99 -8.93 8.69
C LEU A 93 1.34 -8.01 7.65
N ASP A 94 1.08 -8.50 6.44
CA ASP A 94 0.36 -7.76 5.41
C ASP A 94 -1.10 -7.57 5.82
N ALA A 95 -1.82 -8.65 6.13
CA ALA A 95 -3.17 -8.59 6.62
C ALA A 95 -3.30 -7.69 7.86
N ALA A 96 -2.37 -7.78 8.81
CA ALA A 96 -2.35 -6.91 9.98
C ALA A 96 -2.22 -5.43 9.63
N PHE A 97 -1.33 -5.10 8.69
CA PHE A 97 -1.10 -3.72 8.29
C PHE A 97 -2.36 -3.05 7.74
N PHE A 98 -3.14 -3.76 6.92
CA PHE A 98 -4.37 -3.21 6.34
C PHE A 98 -5.60 -3.37 7.25
N LEU A 99 -5.76 -4.54 7.88
CA LEU A 99 -6.95 -4.84 8.68
C LEU A 99 -7.04 -3.98 9.94
N LEU A 100 -5.91 -3.66 10.59
CA LEU A 100 -5.90 -2.81 11.78
C LEU A 100 -6.29 -1.35 11.51
N GLN A 101 -6.24 -0.92 10.25
CA GLN A 101 -6.66 0.42 9.83
C GLN A 101 -8.16 0.49 9.52
N VAL A 102 -8.86 -0.65 9.46
CA VAL A 102 -10.28 -0.70 9.14
C VAL A 102 -11.09 -0.05 10.26
N THR A 103 -11.87 0.96 9.90
CA THR A 103 -12.80 1.64 10.80
C THR A 103 -14.25 1.33 10.43
N GLY A 104 -15.18 1.56 11.36
CA GLY A 104 -16.62 1.38 11.10
C GLY A 104 -17.12 -0.07 11.00
N SER A 105 -16.23 -1.06 11.13
CA SER A 105 -16.62 -2.47 11.22
C SER A 105 -17.14 -2.82 12.63
N ARG A 106 -17.97 -3.86 12.72
CA ARG A 106 -18.40 -4.46 14.00
C ARG A 106 -17.75 -5.83 14.14
N PRO A 107 -16.61 -5.95 14.84
CA PRO A 107 -15.93 -7.23 15.00
C PRO A 107 -16.81 -8.25 15.72
N LYS A 108 -16.75 -9.51 15.29
CA LYS A 108 -17.49 -10.64 15.89
C LYS A 108 -16.52 -11.76 16.20
N PHE A 109 -16.42 -12.11 17.49
CA PHE A 109 -15.58 -13.22 17.93
C PHE A 109 -16.33 -14.56 17.83
N ARG A 110 -15.64 -15.59 17.33
CA ARG A 110 -16.10 -16.96 17.19
C ARG A 110 -15.15 -17.88 17.97
N PRO A 111 -15.53 -18.30 19.20
CA PRO A 111 -14.68 -19.16 20.01
C PRO A 111 -14.32 -20.47 19.31
N GLY A 112 -13.07 -20.92 19.45
CA GLY A 112 -12.58 -22.21 18.95
C GLY A 112 -12.34 -22.32 17.45
N GLU A 113 -12.77 -21.34 16.64
CA GLU A 113 -12.50 -21.32 15.20
C GLU A 113 -11.01 -21.08 14.91
N ARG A 114 -10.42 -21.92 14.05
CA ARG A 114 -8.98 -21.92 13.73
C ARG A 114 -8.77 -21.82 12.21
N HIS A 115 -7.66 -21.19 11.82
CA HIS A 115 -7.19 -21.21 10.44
C HIS A 115 -6.39 -22.49 10.17
N TRP A 116 -6.51 -23.06 8.98
CA TRP A 116 -5.86 -24.32 8.59
C TRP A 116 -4.33 -24.23 8.49
N LEU A 117 -3.79 -23.06 8.18
CA LEU A 117 -2.34 -22.75 8.29
C LEU A 117 -1.93 -22.22 9.67
N GLY A 118 -2.91 -21.92 10.53
CA GLY A 118 -2.66 -21.38 11.86
C GLY A 118 -2.20 -22.45 12.85
N GLY A 119 -1.64 -22.01 13.98
CA GLY A 119 -1.30 -22.89 15.12
C GLY A 119 0.11 -23.47 15.09
N GLN A 120 0.87 -23.25 14.00
CA GLN A 120 2.30 -23.61 13.93
C GLN A 120 3.22 -22.46 14.39
N TRP A 121 2.78 -21.23 14.15
CA TRP A 121 3.47 -20.00 14.54
C TRP A 121 2.50 -19.08 15.27
N PHE A 122 3.05 -18.33 16.23
CA PHE A 122 2.28 -17.43 17.08
C PHE A 122 2.98 -16.09 17.16
N PHE A 123 2.19 -15.03 17.15
CA PHE A 123 2.68 -13.66 17.18
C PHE A 123 2.01 -12.91 18.32
N GLU A 124 2.80 -12.21 19.11
CA GLU A 124 2.28 -11.34 20.15
C GLU A 124 1.52 -10.17 19.52
N VAL A 125 0.32 -9.88 20.05
CA VAL A 125 -0.53 -8.78 19.57
C VAL A 125 0.22 -7.45 19.58
N GLU A 126 0.95 -7.17 20.65
CA GLU A 126 1.73 -5.95 20.79
C GLU A 126 2.87 -5.87 19.75
N ALA A 127 3.50 -7.00 19.43
CA ALA A 127 4.56 -7.04 18.42
C ALA A 127 4.02 -6.74 17.02
N ILE A 128 2.84 -7.26 16.68
CA ILE A 128 2.15 -6.94 15.42
C ILE A 128 1.82 -5.44 15.34
N VAL A 129 1.23 -4.87 16.40
CA VAL A 129 0.87 -3.45 16.42
C VAL A 129 2.12 -2.56 16.26
N ARG A 130 3.22 -2.87 16.95
CA ARG A 130 4.50 -2.16 16.79
C ARG A 130 5.05 -2.27 15.37
N GLU A 131 4.98 -3.45 14.76
CA GLU A 131 5.42 -3.66 13.38
C GLU A 131 4.57 -2.86 12.38
N CYS A 132 3.25 -2.80 12.57
CA CYS A 132 2.37 -1.96 11.75
C CYS A 132 2.73 -0.47 11.87
N ALA A 133 3.00 0.01 13.09
CA ALA A 133 3.45 1.38 13.31
C ALA A 133 4.80 1.67 12.64
N ARG A 134 5.77 0.75 12.74
CA ARG A 134 7.07 0.85 12.07
C ARG A 134 6.91 0.92 10.54
N ARG A 135 6.04 0.08 9.98
CA ARG A 135 5.72 0.05 8.55
C ARG A 135 5.08 1.35 8.08
N ALA A 136 4.14 1.90 8.84
CA ALA A 136 3.52 3.18 8.53
C ALA A 136 4.54 4.33 8.56
N ALA A 137 5.39 4.38 9.59
CA ALA A 137 6.47 5.37 9.68
C ALA A 137 7.43 5.28 8.50
N GLN A 138 7.77 4.06 8.05
CA GLN A 138 8.61 3.84 6.88
C GLN A 138 7.97 4.36 5.58
N LEU A 139 6.66 4.16 5.39
CA LEU A 139 5.96 4.70 4.23
C LEU A 139 5.93 6.23 4.26
N THR A 140 5.65 6.84 5.41
CA THR A 140 5.65 8.29 5.62
C THR A 140 7.02 8.92 5.37
N ALA A 141 8.11 8.24 5.76
CA ALA A 141 9.46 8.71 5.52
C ALA A 141 9.84 8.78 4.03
N ILE A 142 9.25 7.91 3.20
CA ILE A 142 9.48 7.89 1.74
C ILE A 142 8.56 8.89 1.04
N TRP A 143 7.28 8.92 1.43
CA TRP A 143 6.29 9.84 0.90
C TRP A 143 5.30 10.25 2.01
N PRO A 144 5.22 11.53 2.43
CA PRO A 144 4.43 11.92 3.61
C PRO A 144 2.90 11.85 3.48
N SER A 145 2.37 11.53 2.30
CA SER A 145 0.94 11.46 2.00
C SER A 145 0.49 10.03 1.68
N ALA A 146 -0.78 9.70 1.93
CA ALA A 146 -1.37 8.41 1.55
C ALA A 146 -2.03 8.42 0.16
N GLU A 147 -1.94 9.54 -0.58
CA GLU A 147 -2.59 9.70 -1.89
C GLU A 147 -2.22 8.62 -2.92
N LEU A 148 -0.99 8.10 -2.84
CA LEU A 148 -0.49 7.07 -3.75
C LEU A 148 -1.02 5.67 -3.42
N ASP A 149 -1.50 5.45 -2.20
CA ASP A 149 -1.89 4.11 -1.75
C ASP A 149 -3.22 3.66 -2.36
N THR A 150 -4.05 4.63 -2.75
CA THR A 150 -5.39 4.41 -3.31
C THR A 150 -5.57 4.96 -4.73
N ALA A 151 -4.63 5.78 -5.22
CA ALA A 151 -4.69 6.26 -6.59
C ALA A 151 -4.20 5.19 -7.60
N PRO A 152 -4.76 5.18 -8.82
CA PRO A 152 -4.23 4.35 -9.89
C PRO A 152 -2.75 4.60 -10.15
N VAL A 153 -1.97 3.52 -10.30
CA VAL A 153 -0.53 3.63 -10.58
C VAL A 153 -0.33 4.04 -12.03
N SER A 154 0.24 5.22 -12.25
CA SER A 154 0.42 5.79 -13.59
C SER A 154 1.89 6.10 -13.90
N PRO A 155 2.61 5.19 -14.59
CA PRO A 155 4.01 5.40 -14.96
C PRO A 155 4.21 6.59 -15.91
N VAL A 156 5.31 7.32 -15.71
CA VAL A 156 5.79 8.30 -16.69
C VAL A 156 6.28 7.58 -17.95
N ARG A 157 6.04 8.18 -19.13
CA ARG A 157 6.43 7.58 -20.42
C ARG A 157 7.86 7.92 -20.83
N ARG A 158 8.41 9.00 -20.28
CA ARG A 158 9.79 9.45 -20.54
C ARG A 158 10.43 9.89 -19.24
N LEU A 159 11.64 9.37 -18.99
CA LEU A 159 12.45 9.78 -17.86
C LEU A 159 13.11 11.13 -18.17
N PRO A 160 13.25 12.02 -17.19
CA PRO A 160 13.94 13.30 -17.38
C PRO A 160 15.46 13.09 -17.33
N GLY A 161 16.00 12.44 -18.37
CA GLY A 161 17.44 12.37 -18.68
C GLY A 161 18.32 11.52 -17.77
N HIS A 162 17.83 11.01 -16.63
CA HIS A 162 18.64 10.24 -15.68
C HIS A 162 18.40 8.73 -15.78
N ARG A 163 19.38 7.95 -15.30
CA ARG A 163 19.29 6.49 -15.19
C ARG A 163 18.64 6.10 -13.87
N VAL A 164 17.84 5.03 -13.88
CA VAL A 164 17.22 4.48 -12.66
C VAL A 164 17.48 2.98 -12.59
N VAL A 165 17.79 2.49 -11.39
CA VAL A 165 17.90 1.07 -11.08
C VAL A 165 16.60 0.64 -10.41
N LEU A 166 16.00 -0.43 -10.92
CA LEU A 166 14.73 -0.97 -10.43
C LEU A 166 14.97 -2.33 -9.77
N SER A 167 14.29 -2.58 -8.65
CA SER A 167 14.14 -3.96 -8.16
C SER A 167 13.16 -4.75 -9.04
N ASP A 168 13.18 -6.07 -8.92
CA ASP A 168 12.26 -6.98 -9.62
C ASP A 168 10.80 -6.56 -9.43
N LEU A 169 10.40 -6.29 -8.18
CA LEU A 169 9.05 -5.83 -7.87
C LEU A 169 8.71 -4.47 -8.49
N GLN A 170 9.66 -3.54 -8.51
CA GLN A 170 9.44 -2.23 -9.13
C GLN A 170 9.27 -2.35 -10.64
N TRP A 171 10.06 -3.22 -11.28
CA TRP A 171 9.92 -3.54 -12.69
C TRP A 171 8.56 -4.17 -12.99
N GLU A 172 8.15 -5.19 -12.23
CA GLU A 172 6.84 -5.85 -12.35
C GLU A 172 5.68 -4.84 -12.22
N ILE A 173 5.72 -3.96 -11.23
CA ILE A 173 4.71 -2.91 -11.06
C ILE A 173 4.64 -2.02 -12.30
N LEU A 174 5.78 -1.56 -12.83
CA LEU A 174 5.80 -0.64 -13.97
C LEU A 174 5.27 -1.27 -15.26
N ILE A 175 5.57 -2.56 -15.51
CA ILE A 175 5.10 -3.25 -16.73
C ILE A 175 3.61 -3.60 -16.66
N HIS A 176 3.06 -3.80 -15.46
CA HIS A 176 1.66 -4.17 -15.26
C HIS A 176 0.74 -2.99 -14.90
N ALA A 177 1.29 -1.80 -14.66
CA ALA A 177 0.53 -0.60 -14.38
C ALA A 177 -0.21 -0.09 -15.64
N ASP A 178 -1.52 -0.32 -15.64
CA ASP A 178 -2.48 0.04 -16.70
C ASP A 178 -3.06 1.46 -16.53
N ARG A 179 -2.66 2.20 -15.48
CA ARG A 179 -3.20 3.51 -15.07
C ARG A 179 -4.62 3.47 -14.52
N GLU A 180 -5.15 2.28 -14.25
CA GLU A 180 -6.45 2.08 -13.62
C GLU A 180 -6.31 1.36 -12.28
N ALA A 181 -5.40 0.38 -12.21
CA ALA A 181 -5.17 -0.40 -11.02
C ALA A 181 -4.47 0.41 -9.91
N THR A 182 -5.06 0.37 -8.72
CA THR A 182 -4.46 0.80 -7.47
C THR A 182 -3.31 -0.14 -7.07
N PRO A 183 -2.42 0.29 -6.14
CA PRO A 183 -1.34 -0.57 -5.66
C PRO A 183 -1.83 -1.92 -5.09
N LEU A 184 -2.94 -1.96 -4.37
CA LEU A 184 -3.48 -3.21 -3.82
C LEU A 184 -4.08 -4.12 -4.90
N GLU A 185 -4.67 -3.55 -5.95
CA GLU A 185 -5.12 -4.33 -7.11
C GLU A 185 -3.93 -4.92 -7.87
N LEU A 186 -2.85 -4.16 -8.05
CA LEU A 186 -1.61 -4.69 -8.61
C LEU A 186 -1.00 -5.78 -7.72
N ALA A 187 -0.95 -5.57 -6.41
CA ALA A 187 -0.48 -6.57 -5.46
C ALA A 187 -1.22 -7.91 -5.62
N ARG A 188 -2.56 -7.87 -5.74
CA ARG A 188 -3.39 -9.05 -6.02
C ARG A 188 -3.11 -9.68 -7.37
N ARG A 189 -3.06 -8.89 -8.44
CA ARG A 189 -2.77 -9.39 -9.80
C ARG A 189 -1.40 -10.05 -9.91
N LEU A 190 -0.41 -9.52 -9.19
CA LEU A 190 0.98 -10.01 -9.21
C LEU A 190 1.25 -11.10 -8.17
N GLY A 191 0.32 -11.37 -7.24
CA GLY A 191 0.56 -12.24 -6.09
C GLY A 191 1.71 -11.74 -5.19
N ARG A 192 1.83 -10.43 -5.05
CA ARG A 192 2.88 -9.76 -4.25
C ARG A 192 2.28 -9.18 -2.97
N PRO A 193 3.00 -9.19 -1.83
CA PRO A 193 2.49 -8.59 -0.59
C PRO A 193 2.13 -7.10 -0.78
N GLY A 194 0.96 -6.69 -0.28
CA GLY A 194 0.41 -5.34 -0.44
C GLY A 194 1.33 -4.26 0.13
N TYR A 195 1.89 -4.46 1.32
CA TYR A 195 2.82 -3.53 1.95
C TYR A 195 4.09 -3.33 1.10
N SER A 196 4.68 -4.42 0.59
CA SER A 196 5.85 -4.35 -0.30
C SER A 196 5.52 -3.59 -1.58
N THR A 197 4.32 -3.77 -2.12
CA THR A 197 3.83 -3.05 -3.30
C THR A 197 3.64 -1.56 -3.00
N LEU A 198 3.04 -1.18 -1.87
CA LEU A 198 2.95 0.23 -1.44
C LEU A 198 4.32 0.88 -1.29
N LEU A 199 5.25 0.17 -0.65
CA LEU A 199 6.62 0.64 -0.45
C LEU A 199 7.33 0.87 -1.80
N ALA A 200 7.17 -0.05 -2.74
CA ALA A 200 7.71 0.05 -4.08
C ALA A 200 7.08 1.22 -4.86
N VAL A 201 5.75 1.38 -4.81
CA VAL A 201 5.02 2.49 -5.46
C VAL A 201 5.47 3.85 -4.92
N ARG A 202 5.57 4.02 -3.59
CA ARG A 202 6.05 5.28 -3.00
C ARG A 202 7.50 5.57 -3.38
N ARG A 203 8.37 4.55 -3.48
CA ARG A 203 9.75 4.71 -3.98
C ARG A 203 9.81 5.09 -5.46
N LEU A 204 8.97 4.47 -6.29
CA LEU A 204 8.84 4.83 -7.71
C LEU A 204 8.39 6.29 -7.86
N ALA A 205 7.40 6.73 -7.08
CA ALA A 205 6.94 8.12 -7.07
C ALA A 205 8.02 9.08 -6.59
N ALA A 206 8.75 8.75 -5.52
CA ALA A 206 9.87 9.54 -5.02
C ALA A 206 11.01 9.67 -6.05
N ALA A 207 11.23 8.63 -6.87
CA ALA A 207 12.17 8.64 -7.99
C ALA A 207 11.62 9.36 -9.26
N GLY A 208 10.41 9.93 -9.22
CA GLY A 208 9.81 10.62 -10.36
C GLY A 208 9.33 9.68 -11.48
N LEU A 209 9.14 8.39 -11.18
CA LEU A 209 8.74 7.37 -12.16
C LEU A 209 7.22 7.25 -12.32
N LEU A 210 6.44 7.85 -11.42
CA LEU A 210 4.99 7.86 -11.45
C LEU A 210 4.48 9.29 -11.54
N HIS A 211 3.37 9.48 -12.25
CA HIS A 211 2.61 10.73 -12.16
C HIS A 211 2.04 10.87 -10.75
N ARG A 212 2.11 12.08 -10.19
CA ARG A 212 1.42 12.38 -8.95
C ARG A 212 -0.09 12.41 -9.21
N PRO A 213 -0.92 11.80 -8.35
CA PRO A 213 -2.36 11.96 -8.46
C PRO A 213 -2.69 13.46 -8.49
N ALA A 214 -3.53 13.87 -9.45
CA ALA A 214 -4.02 15.24 -9.42
C ALA A 214 -4.77 15.42 -8.10
N ALA A 215 -4.43 16.47 -7.33
CA ALA A 215 -5.23 16.85 -6.18
C ALA A 215 -6.67 17.01 -6.69
N THR A 216 -7.59 16.23 -6.15
CA THR A 216 -9.01 16.35 -6.49
C THR A 216 -9.39 17.79 -6.20
N ALA A 217 -9.60 18.59 -7.26
CA ALA A 217 -10.13 19.93 -7.11
C ALA A 217 -11.44 19.76 -6.32
N LEU A 218 -11.47 20.28 -5.10
CA LEU A 218 -12.70 20.34 -4.31
C LEU A 218 -13.81 20.85 -5.24
N PRO A 219 -15.00 20.23 -5.26
CA PRO A 219 -16.06 20.74 -6.10
C PRO A 219 -16.25 22.20 -5.72
N LEU A 220 -16.02 23.10 -6.68
CA LEU A 220 -16.43 24.50 -6.57
C LEU A 220 -17.87 24.43 -6.11
N ARG A 221 -18.12 24.81 -4.84
CA ARG A 221 -19.48 24.87 -4.30
C ARG A 221 -20.25 25.77 -5.26
N GLY A 222 -21.06 25.16 -6.11
CA GLY A 222 -22.07 25.81 -6.94
C GLY A 222 -23.13 26.39 -6.03
N GLY A 223 -22.78 27.43 -5.30
CA GLY A 223 -23.72 28.34 -4.68
C GLY A 223 -23.85 29.52 -5.61
N ARG A 224 -24.97 29.59 -6.35
CA ARG A 224 -25.58 30.88 -6.67
C ARG A 224 -25.84 31.56 -5.32
N ARG A 225 -24.88 32.36 -4.87
CA ARG A 225 -25.13 33.47 -3.96
C ARG A 225 -25.05 34.71 -4.80
N ASP A 226 -26.13 35.47 -4.73
CA ASP A 226 -26.29 36.76 -5.37
C ASP A 226 -25.00 37.57 -5.22
N ARG A 227 -24.50 38.03 -6.36
CA ARG A 227 -23.40 38.98 -6.42
C ARG A 227 -23.85 40.24 -5.70
N GLU A 228 -23.33 40.44 -4.50
CA GLU A 228 -23.16 41.78 -3.98
C GLU A 228 -22.33 42.58 -5.01
N PRO A 229 -22.76 43.80 -5.40
CA PRO A 229 -22.08 44.52 -6.45
C PRO A 229 -20.65 44.82 -5.99
N ARG A 230 -19.67 44.27 -6.72
CA ARG A 230 -18.27 44.66 -6.58
C ARG A 230 -18.19 46.19 -6.71
N PRO A 231 -17.36 46.87 -5.89
CA PRO A 231 -17.11 48.29 -6.10
C PRO A 231 -16.62 48.52 -7.53
N PRO A 232 -16.96 49.65 -8.17
CA PRO A 232 -16.58 49.93 -9.55
C PRO A 232 -15.07 49.77 -9.71
N HIS A 233 -14.68 48.99 -10.72
CA HIS A 233 -13.30 48.91 -11.14
C HIS A 233 -12.91 50.31 -11.65
N ASP A 234 -11.94 50.95 -10.99
CA ASP A 234 -11.33 52.16 -11.52
C ASP A 234 -10.61 51.77 -12.83
N PRO A 235 -11.00 52.31 -14.00
CA PRO A 235 -10.36 51.99 -15.27
C PRO A 235 -8.93 52.56 -15.38
N ASP A 236 -8.54 53.47 -14.49
CA ASP A 236 -7.22 54.11 -14.48
C ASP A 236 -6.27 53.50 -13.43
N ALA A 237 -6.67 52.42 -12.75
CA ALA A 237 -5.82 51.73 -11.79
C ALA A 237 -4.67 51.00 -12.52
N PRO A 238 -3.39 51.27 -12.19
CA PRO A 238 -2.25 50.59 -12.82
C PRO A 238 -2.28 49.11 -12.48
N ALA A 239 -2.25 48.26 -13.52
CA ALA A 239 -2.15 46.81 -13.36
C ALA A 239 -0.82 46.46 -12.67
N LEU A 240 -0.90 45.94 -11.45
CA LEU A 240 0.27 45.38 -10.76
C LEU A 240 0.65 44.05 -11.43
N PRO A 241 1.89 43.89 -11.92
CA PRO A 241 2.31 42.64 -12.54
C PRO A 241 2.39 41.53 -11.50
N LEU A 242 1.76 40.38 -11.78
CA LEU A 242 2.05 39.13 -11.07
C LEU A 242 3.37 38.57 -11.59
N GLY A 243 4.46 38.94 -10.93
CA GLY A 243 5.79 38.36 -11.13
C GLY A 243 6.79 39.30 -11.83
N PRO A 244 8.08 38.93 -11.83
CA PRO A 244 9.13 39.73 -12.46
C PRO A 244 8.87 39.85 -13.97
N ALA A 245 9.07 41.06 -14.50
CA ALA A 245 8.88 41.34 -15.92
C ALA A 245 9.91 40.55 -16.75
N VAL A 246 9.42 39.63 -17.60
CA VAL A 246 10.26 38.87 -18.51
C VAL A 246 10.58 39.77 -19.70
N ASN A 247 11.71 40.47 -19.64
CA ASN A 247 12.05 41.51 -20.61
C ASN A 247 12.82 40.98 -21.84
N GLY A 248 13.01 39.67 -21.99
CA GLY A 248 13.72 39.11 -23.14
C GLY A 248 15.12 39.69 -23.32
N ASP A 249 15.79 40.04 -22.22
CA ASP A 249 17.15 40.59 -22.24
C ASP A 249 18.09 39.56 -22.89
N PRO A 250 18.90 39.92 -23.90
CA PRO A 250 19.91 39.05 -24.51
C PRO A 250 20.84 38.38 -23.48
N THR A 251 21.01 38.99 -22.31
CA THR A 251 21.80 38.47 -21.20
C THR A 251 21.16 37.21 -20.59
N ASP A 252 19.83 37.15 -20.50
CA ASP A 252 19.08 36.00 -19.97
C ASP A 252 19.12 34.82 -20.93
N LEU A 253 19.02 35.07 -22.24
CA LEU A 253 19.14 34.01 -23.26
C LEU A 253 20.55 33.39 -23.24
N ASN A 254 21.60 34.21 -23.10
CA ASN A 254 22.97 33.73 -22.99
C ASN A 254 23.23 32.94 -21.69
N LEU A 255 22.50 33.24 -20.62
CA LEU A 255 22.55 32.50 -19.37
C LEU A 255 21.88 31.14 -19.50
N LEU A 256 20.72 31.08 -20.18
CA LEU A 256 20.01 29.83 -20.49
C LEU A 256 20.80 28.92 -21.44
N ILE A 257 21.47 29.48 -22.44
CA ILE A 257 22.34 28.70 -23.36
C ILE A 257 23.53 28.11 -22.62
N ARG A 258 24.17 28.88 -21.72
CA ARG A 258 25.28 28.38 -20.89
C ARG A 258 24.83 27.29 -19.93
N LEU A 259 23.66 27.45 -19.32
CA LEU A 259 23.08 26.45 -18.41
C LEU A 259 22.78 25.14 -19.15
N LYS A 260 22.19 25.22 -20.35
CA LYS A 260 21.94 24.05 -21.20
C LYS A 260 23.25 23.31 -21.51
N LYS A 261 24.28 24.04 -21.92
CA LYS A 261 25.58 23.45 -22.29
C LYS A 261 26.25 22.76 -21.09
N ALA A 262 26.20 23.38 -19.91
CA ALA A 262 26.74 22.79 -18.68
C ALA A 262 25.99 21.51 -18.25
N LEU A 263 24.68 21.42 -18.53
CA LEU A 263 23.88 20.22 -18.25
C LEU A 263 24.16 19.09 -19.25
N GLU A 264 24.44 19.43 -20.51
CA GLU A 264 24.84 18.46 -21.54
C GLU A 264 26.23 17.87 -21.26
N GLU A 265 27.16 18.65 -20.68
CA GLU A 265 28.50 18.19 -20.29
C GLU A 265 28.52 17.28 -19.04
N LEU A 266 27.41 17.24 -18.29
CA LEU A 266 27.22 16.38 -17.10
C LEU A 266 26.48 15.07 -17.40
N SER A 267 26.02 14.86 -18.65
CA SER A 267 25.33 13.65 -19.12
C SER A 267 26.27 12.69 -19.84
#